data_AF-A0A661F1N5-F1
#
_entry.id   AF-A0A661F1N5-F1
#
_cell.length_a   1.000
_cell.length_b   1.000
_cell.length_c   1.000
_cell.angle_alpha   90.00
_cell.angle_beta   90.00
_cell.angle_gamma   90.00
#
_symmetry.space_group_name_H-M   'P 1'
#
loop_
_entity.id
_entity.type
_entity.pdbx_description
1 polymer ?
#
loop_
_entity_poly.entity_id
_entity_poly.type
_entity_poly.pdbx_seq_one_letter_code
_entity_poly.pdbx_strand_id
1 'polypeptide(L)'
;MQAGNIDMVILWGPMAGYIIAQQPDAYKVLPMKSALNMKFDFSMAMGVRYGDKERKTQLNELIRNNQLAINEILQSYHVPLLAIPVKKERTNDD
;
A
#
# COMPACT_ATOMS: atom_id res chain seq x y z
N MET A 1 -11.41 10.67 17.67
CA MET A 1 -11.56 9.71 18.78
C MET A 1 -11.28 10.34 20.14
N GLN A 2 -10.08 10.88 20.42
CA GLN A 2 -9.77 11.39 21.77
C GLN A 2 -10.64 12.58 22.22
N ALA A 3 -11.14 13.40 21.29
CA ALA A 3 -12.12 14.45 21.57
C ALA A 3 -13.58 13.95 21.70
N GLY A 4 -13.81 12.63 21.63
CA GLY A 4 -15.13 12.00 21.82
C GLY A 4 -16.10 12.04 20.63
N ASN A 5 -15.83 12.83 19.59
CA ASN A 5 -16.83 13.10 18.52
C ASN A 5 -16.76 12.18 17.30
N ILE A 6 -15.87 11.17 17.29
CA ILE A 6 -15.69 10.26 16.16
C ILE A 6 -15.45 8.86 16.71
N ASP A 7 -16.32 7.92 16.36
CA ASP A 7 -16.27 6.53 16.81
C ASP A 7 -15.37 5.64 15.93
N MET A 8 -15.36 5.89 14.62
CA MET A 8 -14.61 5.09 13.64
C MET A 8 -14.02 5.95 12.53
N VAL A 9 -12.88 5.51 11.98
CA VAL A 9 -12.23 6.13 10.82
C VAL A 9 -11.77 5.03 9.85
N ILE A 10 -11.83 5.33 8.55
CA ILE A 10 -11.23 4.48 7.52
C ILE A 10 -9.89 5.12 7.14
N LEU A 11 -8.82 4.38 7.35
CA LEU A 11 -7.46 4.82 7.06
C LEU A 11 -6.80 3.89 6.06
N TRP A 12 -5.98 4.48 5.20
CA TRP A 12 -5.15 3.71 4.29
C TRP A 12 -4.04 2.99 5.06
N GLY A 13 -3.69 1.77 4.63
CA GLY A 13 -2.81 0.85 5.37
C GLY A 13 -1.51 1.46 5.91
N PRO A 14 -0.71 2.17 5.11
CA PRO A 14 0.52 2.82 5.57
C PRO A 14 0.29 3.87 6.68
N MET A 15 -0.77 4.66 6.57
CA MET A 15 -1.12 5.66 7.60
C MET A 15 -1.63 5.00 8.87
N ALA A 16 -2.46 3.96 8.72
CA ALA A 16 -2.97 3.19 9.85
C ALA A 16 -1.83 2.54 10.64
N GLY A 17 -0.92 1.84 9.96
CA GLY A 17 0.22 1.16 10.57
C GLY A 17 1.06 2.09 11.44
N TYR A 18 1.39 3.27 10.92
CA TYR A 18 2.15 4.27 11.66
C TYR A 18 1.43 4.80 12.90
N ILE A 19 0.14 5.14 12.79
CA ILE A 19 -0.64 5.67 13.92
C ILE A 19 -0.80 4.61 15.03
N ILE A 20 -1.08 3.36 14.64
CA ILE A 20 -1.22 2.25 15.59
C ILE A 20 0.11 2.01 16.31
N ALA A 21 1.24 2.07 15.60
CA ALA A 21 2.56 1.90 16.21
C ALA A 21 2.89 2.96 17.27
N GLN A 22 2.35 4.18 17.16
CA GLN A 22 2.53 5.22 18.17
C GLN A 22 1.63 5.04 19.40
N GLN A 23 0.47 4.41 19.23
CA GLN A 23 -0.54 4.23 20.30
C GLN A 23 -1.15 2.82 20.22
N PRO A 24 -0.38 1.76 20.55
CA PRO A 24 -0.75 0.38 20.29
C PRO A 24 -2.03 -0.05 21.03
N ASP A 25 -2.27 0.47 22.22
CA ASP A 25 -3.41 0.09 23.08
C ASP A 25 -4.63 1.02 22.94
N ALA A 26 -4.51 2.09 22.16
CA ALA A 26 -5.56 3.11 22.05
C ALA A 26 -6.65 2.77 21.03
N TYR A 27 -6.37 1.85 20.09
CA TYR A 27 -7.21 1.61 18.92
C TYR A 27 -7.42 0.12 18.65
N LYS A 28 -8.64 -0.23 18.24
CA LYS A 28 -8.94 -1.54 17.66
C LYS A 28 -8.88 -1.46 16.14
N VAL A 29 -8.11 -2.35 15.53
CA VAL A 29 -7.87 -2.37 14.08
C VAL A 29 -8.76 -3.42 13.43
N LEU A 30 -9.52 -3.02 12.41
CA LEU A 30 -10.35 -3.92 11.62
C LEU A 30 -9.85 -3.92 10.16
N PRO A 31 -9.17 -4.98 9.70
CA PRO A 31 -8.65 -5.04 8.34
C PRO A 31 -9.79 -5.17 7.32
N MET A 32 -9.84 -4.23 6.37
CA MET A 32 -10.80 -4.25 5.27
C MET A 32 -10.23 -5.06 4.10
N LYS A 33 -10.76 -6.26 3.88
CA LYS A 33 -10.36 -7.11 2.76
C LYS A 33 -11.16 -6.77 1.51
N SER A 34 -10.52 -6.80 0.34
CA SER A 34 -11.23 -6.68 -0.93
C SER A 34 -12.22 -7.84 -1.12
N ALA A 35 -13.36 -7.53 -1.71
CA ALA A 35 -14.42 -8.43 -2.11
C ALA A 35 -14.79 -8.19 -3.59
N LEU A 36 -15.63 -9.05 -4.16
CA LEU A 36 -15.96 -9.05 -5.60
C LEU A 36 -16.37 -7.67 -6.14
N ASN A 37 -17.12 -6.90 -5.35
CA ASN A 37 -17.64 -5.59 -5.75
C ASN A 37 -16.99 -4.41 -5.00
N MET A 38 -15.94 -4.65 -4.21
CA MET A 38 -15.36 -3.61 -3.35
C MET A 38 -13.87 -3.86 -3.12
N LYS A 39 -13.03 -2.97 -3.64
CA LYS A 39 -11.57 -3.11 -3.62
C LYS A 39 -10.93 -2.19 -2.56
N PHE A 40 -10.11 -2.76 -1.69
CA PHE A 40 -9.37 -2.06 -0.64
C PHE A 40 -7.85 -2.28 -0.71
N ASP A 41 -7.38 -3.27 -1.48
CA ASP A 41 -5.97 -3.45 -1.79
C ASP A 41 -5.59 -2.67 -3.06
N PHE A 42 -4.47 -1.95 -3.01
CA PHE A 42 -4.00 -1.17 -4.16
C PHE A 42 -2.49 -1.32 -4.29
N SER A 43 -2.03 -1.68 -5.50
CA SER A 43 -0.61 -1.70 -5.82
C SER A 43 -0.07 -0.27 -5.88
N MET A 44 1.02 -0.02 -5.16
CA MET A 44 1.76 1.24 -5.22
C MET A 44 2.90 1.14 -6.21
N ALA A 45 3.20 2.24 -6.90
CA ALA A 45 4.30 2.34 -7.84
C ALA A 45 4.94 3.72 -7.76
N MET A 46 6.21 3.80 -8.16
CA MET A 46 6.89 5.08 -8.35
C MET A 46 6.58 5.63 -9.75
N GLY A 47 6.20 6.91 -9.81
CA GLY A 47 5.87 7.60 -11.06
C GLY A 47 7.11 8.17 -11.75
N VAL A 48 7.18 8.02 -13.07
CA VAL A 48 8.13 8.74 -13.94
C VAL A 48 7.36 9.47 -15.03
N ARG A 49 7.98 10.47 -15.66
CA ARG A 49 7.34 11.22 -16.75
C ARG A 49 7.00 10.29 -17.92
N TYR A 50 5.84 10.53 -18.52
CA TYR A 50 5.45 9.80 -19.73
C TYR A 50 6.48 9.99 -20.85
N GLY A 51 6.82 8.90 -21.54
CA GLY A 51 7.85 8.88 -22.59
C GLY A 51 9.26 8.59 -22.09
N ASP A 52 9.55 8.78 -20.80
CA ASP A 52 10.86 8.53 -20.21
C ASP A 52 11.07 7.05 -19.90
N LYS A 53 11.33 6.27 -20.95
CA LYS A 53 11.50 4.81 -20.86
C LYS A 53 12.79 4.43 -20.13
N GLU A 54 13.85 5.23 -20.28
CA GLU A 54 15.15 4.97 -19.66
C GLU A 54 15.07 5.08 -18.13
N ARG A 55 14.56 6.20 -17.60
CA ARG A 55 14.38 6.34 -16.14
C ARG A 55 13.42 5.30 -15.59
N LYS A 56 12.36 4.94 -16.34
CA LYS A 56 11.45 3.87 -15.93
C LYS A 56 12.19 2.55 -15.73
N THR A 57 13.04 2.16 -16.70
CA THR A 57 13.81 0.91 -16.64
C THR A 57 14.80 0.94 -15.49
N GLN A 58 15.58 2.01 -15.38
CA GLN A 58 16.53 2.19 -14.27
C GLN A 58 15.82 2.09 -12.91
N LEU A 59 14.68 2.75 -12.75
CA LEU A 59 13.92 2.72 -11.49
C LEU A 59 13.38 1.33 -11.17
N ASN A 60 12.90 0.58 -12.16
CA ASN A 60 12.45 -0.79 -11.98
C ASN A 60 13.59 -1.74 -11.56
N GLU A 61 14.79 -1.56 -12.13
CA GLU A 61 15.98 -2.32 -11.75
C GLU A 61 16.39 -2.00 -10.30
N LEU A 62 16.41 -0.72 -9.93
CA LEU A 62 16.68 -0.31 -8.56
C LEU A 62 15.67 -0.88 -7.57
N ILE A 63 14.37 -0.84 -7.87
CA ILE A 63 13.34 -1.46 -7.02
C ILE A 63 13.62 -2.96 -6.85
N ARG A 64 13.88 -3.66 -7.97
CA ARG A 64 14.11 -5.11 -7.95
C ARG A 64 15.33 -5.47 -7.10
N ASN A 65 16.44 -4.75 -7.29
CA ASN A 65 17.70 -5.00 -6.60
C ASN A 65 17.61 -4.67 -5.11
N ASN A 66 16.77 -3.71 -4.72
CA ASN A 66 16.62 -3.26 -3.33
C ASN A 66 15.32 -3.73 -2.67
N GLN A 67 14.62 -4.72 -3.25
CA GLN A 67 13.28 -5.13 -2.80
C GLN A 67 13.26 -5.53 -1.31
N LEU A 68 14.30 -6.20 -0.83
CA LEU A 68 14.41 -6.62 0.56
C LEU A 68 14.51 -5.40 1.50
N ALA A 69 15.41 -4.46 1.21
CA ALA A 69 15.56 -3.24 2.00
C ALA A 69 14.30 -2.37 1.97
N ILE A 70 13.61 -2.29 0.82
CA ILE A 70 12.32 -1.59 0.71
C ILE A 70 11.29 -2.25 1.62
N ASN A 71 11.20 -3.58 1.63
CA ASN A 71 10.27 -4.31 2.50
C ASN A 71 10.58 -4.08 3.98
N GLU A 72 11.86 -4.09 4.37
CA GLU A 72 12.28 -3.82 5.75
C GLU A 72 11.87 -2.41 6.21
N ILE A 73 12.06 -1.39 5.37
CA ILE A 73 11.62 -0.03 5.66
C ILE A 73 10.10 0.01 5.82
N LEU A 74 9.34 -0.58 4.90
CA LEU A 74 7.88 -0.58 5.01
C LEU A 74 7.40 -1.30 6.28
N GLN A 75 8.02 -2.42 6.63
CA GLN A 75 7.72 -3.16 7.86
C GLN A 75 8.09 -2.39 9.12
N SER A 76 9.21 -1.63 9.13
CA SER A 76 9.59 -0.82 10.30
C SER A 76 8.56 0.27 10.60
N TYR A 77 7.87 0.77 9.57
CA TYR A 77 6.74 1.68 9.69
C TYR A 77 5.38 0.97 9.83
N HIS A 78 5.38 -0.34 10.08
CA HIS A 78 4.20 -1.17 10.27
C HIS A 78 3.22 -1.14 9.08
N VAL A 79 3.74 -0.89 7.87
CA VAL A 79 2.94 -0.92 6.65
C VAL A 79 2.54 -2.36 6.32
N PRO A 80 1.25 -2.69 6.18
CA PRO A 80 0.83 -4.03 5.79
C PRO A 80 1.27 -4.37 4.37
N LEU A 81 2.11 -5.40 4.21
CA LEU A 81 2.56 -5.88 2.91
C LEU A 81 1.63 -7.00 2.41
N LEU A 82 1.12 -6.86 1.19
CA LEU A 82 0.29 -7.85 0.51
C LEU A 82 1.02 -8.39 -0.72
N ALA A 83 0.66 -9.59 -1.16
CA ALA A 83 1.16 -10.14 -2.41
C ALA A 83 0.72 -9.26 -3.59
N ILE A 84 1.63 -9.01 -4.54
CA ILE A 84 1.30 -8.26 -5.76
C ILE A 84 0.32 -9.10 -6.59
N PRO A 85 -0.89 -8.59 -6.89
CA PRO A 85 -1.85 -9.34 -7.67
C PRO A 85 -1.34 -9.57 -9.10
N VAL A 86 -1.59 -10.77 -9.63
CA VAL A 86 -1.28 -11.08 -11.02
C VAL A 86 -2.06 -10.13 -11.93
N LYS A 87 -1.36 -9.46 -12.83
CA LYS A 87 -1.97 -8.54 -13.79
C LYS A 87 -2.95 -9.34 -14.64
N LYS A 88 -4.25 -9.12 -14.48
CA LYS A 88 -5.24 -9.59 -15.47
C LYS A 88 -4.90 -8.94 -16.79
N GLU A 89 -4.63 -9.75 -17.81
CA GLU A 89 -4.54 -9.25 -19.18
C GLU A 89 -5.87 -8.57 -19.52
N ARG A 90 -5.78 -7.36 -20.08
CA ARG A 90 -6.96 -6.74 -20.66
C ARG A 90 -7.18 -7.46 -21.99
N THR A 91 -8.15 -8.36 -22.04
CA THR A 91 -8.73 -8.76 -23.33
C THR A 91 -9.39 -7.51 -23.88
N ASN A 92 -8.86 -6.99 -25.00
CA ASN A 92 -9.56 -6.00 -25.80
C ASN A 92 -10.71 -6.73 -26.51
N ASP A 93 -11.80 -6.95 -25.80
CA ASP A 93 -13.12 -7.06 -26.46
C ASP A 93 -13.71 -5.65 -26.36
N ASP A 94 -13.52 -4.87 -27.43
CA ASP A 94 -14.44 -3.79 -27.80
C ASP A 94 -15.77 -4.41 -28.26
#